data_AF-A0A2N3D748-F1
#
_entry.id   AF-A0A2N3D748-F1
#
_cell.length_a   1.000
_cell.length_b   1.000
_cell.length_c   1.000
_cell.angle_alpha   90.00
_cell.angle_beta   90.00
_cell.angle_gamma   90.00
#
_symmetry.space_group_name_H-M   'P 1'
#
loop_
_entity.id
_entity.type
_entity.pdbx_description
1 polymer ?
#
loop_
_entity_poly.entity_id
_entity_poly.type
_entity_poly.pdbx_seq_one_letter_code
_entity_poly.pdbx_strand_id
1 'polypeptide(L)' 'MRVLIESLHIAAGVAAALLIAALASWAYPLARHDIWLVTWFAIAGIAIMGFGSLRRAVRAQRAAKENDDV' A
#
# COMPACT_ATOMS: atom_id res chain seq x y z
N MET A 1 -3.68 -17.21 5.78
CA MET A 1 -4.48 -15.98 5.90
C MET A 1 -3.65 -14.69 6.14
N ARG A 2 -2.31 -14.73 6.19
CA ARG A 2 -1.45 -13.52 6.36
C ARG A 2 -1.56 -12.53 5.20
N VAL A 3 -1.51 -13.05 3.97
CA VAL A 3 -1.52 -12.25 2.72
C VAL A 3 -2.73 -11.31 2.63
N LEU A 4 -3.91 -11.76 3.08
CA LEU A 4 -5.15 -10.97 3.03
C LEU A 4 -5.12 -9.81 4.03
N ILE A 5 -4.56 -10.04 5.22
CA ILE A 5 -4.41 -9.03 6.28
C ILE A 5 -3.31 -8.02 5.88
N GLU A 6 -2.22 -8.50 5.27
CA GLU A 6 -1.16 -7.64 4.76
C GLU A 6 -1.67 -6.73 3.61
N SER A 7 -2.48 -7.27 2.69
CA SER A 7 -3.11 -6.44 1.65
C SER A 7 -4.12 -5.46 2.22
N LEU A 8 -4.83 -5.82 3.30
CA LEU A 8 -5.76 -4.94 3.99
C LEU A 8 -5.05 -3.77 4.66
N HIS A 9 -3.84 -3.98 5.21
CA HIS A 9 -3.02 -2.91 5.77
C HIS A 9 -2.55 -1.91 4.70
N ILE A 10 -2.17 -2.39 3.51
CA ILE A 10 -1.82 -1.53 2.38
C ILE A 10 -3.06 -0.72 1.94
N ALA A 11 -4.21 -1.38 1.80
CA ALA A 11 -5.46 -0.72 1.46
C ALA A 11 -5.87 0.32 2.51
N ALA A 12 -5.69 0.02 3.80
CA ALA A 12 -5.95 0.95 4.89
C ALA A 12 -5.01 2.17 4.86
N GLY A 13 -3.73 1.98 4.55
CA GLY A 13 -2.78 3.07 4.38
C GLY A 13 -3.15 4.00 3.23
N VAL A 14 -3.52 3.44 2.08
CA VAL A 14 -3.99 4.21 0.92
C VAL A 14 -5.30 4.95 1.23
N ALA A 15 -6.26 4.29 1.88
CA ALA A 15 -7.51 4.90 2.28
C ALA A 15 -7.29 6.07 3.26
N ALA A 16 -6.41 5.90 4.25
CA ALA A 16 -6.04 6.97 5.18
C ALA A 16 -5.38 8.15 4.46
N ALA A 17 -4.45 7.90 3.54
CA ALA A 17 -3.80 8.95 2.76
C ALA A 17 -4.82 9.76 1.93
N LEU A 18 -5.77 9.09 1.27
CA LEU A 18 -6.84 9.72 0.51
C LEU A 18 -7.79 10.54 1.40
N LEU A 19 -8.14 10.03 2.58
CA LEU A 19 -8.99 10.75 3.55
C LEU A 19 -8.33 12.05 4.01
N ILE A 20 -7.05 11.98 4.39
CA ILE A 20 -6.29 13.14 4.85
C ILE A 20 -6.13 14.16 3.72
N ALA A 21 -5.83 13.71 2.51
CA ALA A 21 -5.74 14.57 1.33
C ALA A 21 -7.06 15.26 1.02
N ALA A 22 -8.17 14.53 1.07
CA ALA A 22 -9.50 15.08 0.84
C ALA A 22 -9.83 16.17 1.86
N LEU A 23 -9.62 15.90 3.16
CA LEU A 23 -9.83 16.86 4.25
C LEU A 23 -8.94 18.10 4.11
N ALA A 24 -7.65 17.92 3.85
CA ALA A 24 -6.72 19.03 3.65
C ALA A 24 -7.09 19.89 2.43
N SER A 25 -7.48 19.24 1.34
CA SER A 25 -7.89 19.90 0.09
C SER A 25 -9.21 20.66 0.22
N TRP A 26 -10.06 20.27 1.18
CA TRP A 26 -11.30 20.95 1.52
C TRP A 26 -11.04 22.16 2.42
N ALA A 27 -10.13 22.05 3.38
CA ALA A 27 -9.74 23.14 4.27
C ALA A 27 -8.95 24.25 3.56
N TYR A 28 -8.05 23.89 2.63
CA TYR A 28 -7.21 24.86 1.92
C TYR A 28 -7.19 24.61 0.40
N PRO A 29 -8.21 25.11 -0.32
CA PRO A 29 -8.38 24.83 -1.74
C PRO A 29 -7.32 25.50 -2.64
N LEU A 30 -6.55 26.47 -2.15
CA LEU A 30 -5.50 27.12 -2.94
C LEU A 30 -4.28 26.19 -3.15
N ALA A 31 -3.91 25.36 -2.16
CA ALA A 31 -2.82 24.39 -2.28
C ALA A 31 -3.31 23.00 -2.73
N ARG A 32 -4.50 22.89 -3.33
CA ARG A 32 -5.10 21.61 -3.72
C ARG A 32 -4.13 20.77 -4.55
N HIS A 33 -3.40 21.42 -5.47
CA HIS A 33 -2.48 20.74 -6.37
C HIS A 33 -1.30 20.11 -5.63
N ASP A 34 -0.62 20.87 -4.76
CA ASP A 34 0.50 20.37 -3.97
C ASP A 34 0.09 19.25 -3.00
N ILE A 35 -1.09 19.39 -2.38
CA ILE A 35 -1.65 18.37 -1.49
C ILE A 35 -1.80 17.05 -2.24
N TRP A 36 -2.46 17.06 -3.40
CA TRP A 36 -2.66 15.85 -4.19
C TRP A 36 -1.36 15.28 -4.75
N LEU A 37 -0.39 16.13 -5.12
CA LEU A 37 0.93 15.70 -5.58
C LEU A 37 1.66 14.92 -4.49
N VAL A 38 1.72 15.45 -3.27
CA VAL A 38 2.30 14.75 -2.11
C VAL A 38 1.53 13.47 -1.78
N THR A 39 0.20 13.49 -1.85
CA THR A 39 -0.63 12.30 -1.65
C THR A 39 -0.30 11.19 -2.63
N TRP A 40 -0.09 11.51 -3.91
CA TRP A 40 0.33 10.51 -4.90
C TRP A 40 1.69 9.90 -4.56
N PHE A 41 2.67 10.71 -4.14
CA PHE A 41 3.96 10.20 -3.67
C PHE A 41 3.82 9.30 -2.43
N ALA A 42 2.97 9.67 -1.48
CA ALA A 42 2.70 8.86 -0.29
C ALA A 42 2.06 7.51 -0.67
N ILE A 43 1.05 7.52 -1.54
CA ILE A 43 0.42 6.30 -2.07
C ILE A 43 1.44 5.42 -2.79
N ALA A 44 2.33 6.00 -3.60
CA ALA A 44 3.39 5.27 -4.26
C ALA A 44 4.35 4.63 -3.24
N GLY A 45 4.74 5.34 -2.18
CA GLY A 45 5.55 4.80 -1.10
C GLY A 45 4.88 3.62 -0.37
N ILE A 46 3.59 3.76 -0.06
CA ILE A 46 2.78 2.68 0.55
C ILE A 46 2.73 1.45 -0.37
N ALA A 47 2.53 1.66 -1.67
CA ALA A 47 2.50 0.59 -2.66
C ALA A 47 3.87 -0.13 -2.78
N ILE A 48 4.97 0.63 -2.82
CA ILE A 48 6.34 0.08 -2.89
C ILE A 48 6.66 -0.75 -1.65
N MET A 49 6.37 -0.23 -0.45
CA MET A 49 6.56 -0.99 0.80
C MET A 49 5.69 -2.26 0.82
N GLY A 50 4.44 -2.15 0.37
CA GLY A 50 3.52 -3.28 0.27
C GLY A 50 3.93 -4.36 -0.73
N PHE A 51 4.58 -3.98 -1.83
CA PHE A 51 5.06 -4.92 -2.84
C PHE A 51 6.13 -5.88 -2.31
N GLY A 52 6.95 -5.41 -1.35
CA GLY A 52 7.95 -6.22 -0.66
C GLY A 52 7.35 -7.41 0.10
N SER A 53 6.16 -7.23 0.67
CA SER A 53 5.40 -8.26 1.39
C SER A 53 4.92 -9.35 0.45
N LEU A 54 4.38 -8.96 -0.71
CA LEU A 54 3.88 -9.89 -1.73
C LEU A 54 5.01 -10.77 -2.28
N ARG A 55 6.17 -10.16 -2.53
CA ARG A 55 7.36 -10.85 -3.02
C ARG A 55 7.89 -11.88 -2.01
N ARG A 56 7.83 -11.61 -0.70
CA ARG A 56 8.17 -12.58 0.36
C ARG A 56 7.17 -13.73 0.41
N ALA A 57 5.87 -13.45 0.29
CA ALA A 57 4.83 -14.49 0.28
C ALA A 57 4.95 -15.42 -0.93
N VAL A 58 5.28 -14.88 -2.11
CA VAL A 58 5.51 -15.70 -3.32
C VAL A 58 6.75 -16.58 -3.18
N ARG A 59 7.83 -16.08 -2.55
CA ARG A 59 9.02 -16.91 -2.27
C ARG A 59 8.71 -18.03 -1.29
N ALA A 60 7.93 -17.75 -0.24
CA ALA A 60 7.51 -18.77 0.72
C ALA A 60 6.64 -19.87 0.08
N GLN A 61 5.76 -19.50 -0.86
CA GLN A 61 4.95 -20.48 -1.60
C GLN A 61 5.78 -21.33 -2.56
N ARG A 62 6.80 -20.77 -3.22
CA ARG A 62 7.69 -21.56 -4.09
C ARG A 62 8.53 -22.56 -3.30
N ALA A 63 9.09 -22.16 -2.16
CA ALA A 63 9.87 -23.06 -1.30
C ALA A 63 9.03 -24.21 -0.73
N ALA A 64 7.76 -23.97 -0.41
CA ALA A 64 6.85 -25.02 0.06
C ALA A 64 6.51 -26.04 -1.04
N LYS A 65 6.45 -25.61 -2.31
CA LYS A 65 6.14 -26.50 -3.44
C LYS A 65 7.30 -27.44 -3.79
N GLU A 66 8.54 -26.97 -3.67
CA GLU A 66 9.73 -27.78 -3.95
C GLU A 66 9.94 -28.92 -2.93
N ASN A 67 9.49 -28.75 -1.68
CA ASN A 67 9.66 -29.76 -0.63
C ASN A 67 8.55 -30.84 -0.62
N ASP A 68 7.49 -30.67 -1.41
CA ASP A 68 6.41 -31.66 -1.59
C ASP A 68 6.70 -32.61 -2.76
N ASP A 69 7.62 -32.21 -3.66
CA ASP A 69 8.06 -32.97 -4.83
C ASP A 69 9.28 -33.90 -4.53
N VAL A 70 9.74 -33.98 -3.26
CA VAL A 70 10.86 -34.80 -2.76
C VAL A 70 10.36 -35.86 -1.78
#